data_AF-A0A7S1BH79-F1
#
_entry.id   AF-A0A7S1BH79-F1
#
_cell.length_a   1.000
_cell.length_b   1.000
_cell.length_c   1.000
_cell.angle_alpha   90.00
_cell.angle_beta   90.00
_cell.angle_gamma   90.00
#
_symmetry.space_group_name_H-M   'P 1'
#
loop_
_entity.id
_entity.type
_entity.pdbx_description
1 polymer ?
#
loop_
_entity_poly.entity_id
_entity_poly.type
_entity_poly.pdbx_seq_one_letter_code
_entity_poly.pdbx_strand_id
1 'polypeptide(L)'
;PYGCFITTEGKTIHFSSNKDGQNNGEYTPVCKKLQQVSEYVTLSSSLSTCPFGREIMTKKECKVAGEVLKYKFDDNEKIVGYWAHTPYGCFINTANKIRLGLNHE
;
A
#
# COMPACT_ATOMS: atom_id res chain seq x y z
N PRO A 1 -3.91 -30.46 -8.51
CA PRO A 1 -3.05 -29.26 -8.73
C PRO A 1 -1.76 -29.33 -7.90
N TYR A 2 -0.61 -28.99 -8.48
CA TYR A 2 0.64 -28.83 -7.73
C TYR A 2 0.54 -27.63 -6.76
N GLY A 3 1.04 -27.80 -5.54
CA GLY A 3 1.02 -26.77 -4.51
C GLY A 3 -0.24 -26.79 -3.63
N CYS A 4 -0.61 -25.62 -3.12
CA CYS A 4 -1.74 -25.44 -2.20
C CYS A 4 -3.04 -25.19 -2.97
N PHE A 5 -4.14 -25.81 -2.57
CA PHE A 5 -5.44 -25.63 -3.21
C PHE A 5 -6.61 -25.95 -2.26
N ILE A 6 -7.81 -25.51 -2.62
CA ILE A 6 -9.08 -25.82 -1.92
C ILE A 6 -10.03 -26.57 -2.88
N THR A 7 -11.05 -27.24 -2.33
CA THR A 7 -12.15 -27.81 -3.13
C THR A 7 -13.21 -26.75 -3.40
N THR A 8 -13.95 -26.90 -4.52
CA THR A 8 -15.04 -25.97 -4.88
C THR A 8 -16.13 -25.87 -3.80
N GLU A 9 -16.33 -26.93 -3.01
CA GLU A 9 -17.34 -27.00 -1.96
C GLU A 9 -16.83 -26.64 -0.55
N GLY A 10 -15.51 -26.46 -0.36
CA GLY A 10 -14.90 -26.63 0.96
C GLY A 10 -13.98 -25.51 1.43
N LYS A 11 -13.97 -25.30 2.75
CA LYS A 11 -13.06 -24.44 3.53
C LYS A 11 -11.75 -25.17 3.93
N THR A 12 -11.49 -26.34 3.36
CA THR A 12 -10.34 -27.19 3.71
C THR A 12 -9.21 -26.95 2.74
N ILE A 13 -8.01 -26.76 3.28
CA ILE A 13 -6.80 -26.55 2.50
C ILE A 13 -6.11 -27.90 2.27
N HIS A 14 -5.71 -28.13 1.03
CA HIS A 14 -4.97 -29.31 0.57
C HIS A 14 -3.62 -28.91 -0.01
N PHE A 15 -2.65 -29.82 0.07
CA PHE A 15 -1.32 -29.65 -0.52
C PHE A 15 -0.94 -30.88 -1.33
N SER A 16 -0.39 -30.67 -2.53
CA SER A 16 0.19 -31.72 -3.35
C SER A 16 1.59 -31.34 -3.82
N SER A 17 2.54 -32.26 -3.64
CA SER A 17 3.91 -32.15 -4.15
C SER A 17 4.08 -32.74 -5.56
N ASN A 18 3.03 -33.31 -6.16
CA ASN A 18 3.08 -33.86 -7.51
C ASN A 18 3.08 -32.73 -8.55
N LYS A 19 4.24 -32.48 -9.17
CA LYS A 19 4.44 -31.42 -10.18
C LYS A 19 3.62 -31.64 -11.45
N ASP A 20 3.29 -32.89 -11.75
CA ASP A 20 2.52 -33.27 -12.95
C ASP A 20 1.01 -33.38 -12.64
N GLY A 21 0.58 -32.98 -11.44
CA GLY A 21 -0.81 -33.07 -11.01
C GLY A 21 -1.74 -32.16 -11.83
N GLN A 22 -2.64 -32.76 -12.60
CA GLN A 22 -3.63 -32.03 -13.39
C GLN A 22 -4.83 -31.61 -12.55
N ASN A 23 -5.36 -30.42 -12.80
CA ASN A 23 -6.59 -29.94 -12.17
C ASN A 23 -7.77 -30.20 -13.12
N ASN A 24 -8.73 -31.01 -12.68
CA ASN A 24 -9.93 -31.37 -13.47
C ASN A 24 -11.07 -30.33 -13.37
N GLY A 25 -10.87 -29.23 -12.63
CA GLY A 25 -11.85 -28.16 -12.45
C GLY A 25 -12.58 -28.16 -11.10
N GLU A 26 -12.39 -29.19 -10.27
CA GLU A 26 -13.03 -29.30 -8.94
C GLU A 26 -12.21 -28.63 -7.81
N TYR A 27 -11.04 -28.09 -8.15
CA TYR A 27 -10.09 -27.52 -7.19
C TYR A 27 -9.68 -26.11 -7.60
N THR A 28 -9.50 -25.24 -6.61
CA THR A 28 -9.01 -23.86 -6.80
C THR A 28 -7.63 -23.71 -6.19
N PRO A 29 -6.60 -23.33 -6.98
CA PRO A 29 -5.25 -23.12 -6.45
C PRO A 29 -5.20 -21.90 -5.53
N VAL A 30 -4.44 -22.00 -4.44
CA VAL A 30 -4.15 -20.90 -3.52
C VAL A 30 -2.76 -20.36 -3.83
N CYS A 31 -2.72 -19.12 -4.31
CA CYS A 31 -1.49 -18.43 -4.63
C CYS A 31 -1.09 -17.48 -3.50
N LYS A 32 0.21 -17.31 -3.27
CA LYS A 32 0.69 -16.18 -2.47
C LYS A 32 0.27 -14.90 -3.18
N LYS A 33 -0.35 -13.98 -2.44
CA LYS A 33 -0.51 -12.60 -2.93
C LYS A 33 0.90 -12.02 -3.05
N LEU A 34 1.31 -11.64 -4.25
CA LEU A 34 2.44 -10.74 -4.40
C LEU A 34 1.99 -9.43 -3.75
N GLN A 35 2.42 -9.14 -2.52
CA GLN A 35 2.32 -7.77 -2.01
C GLN A 35 3.11 -6.93 -3.00
N GLN A 36 2.44 -6.04 -3.71
CA GLN A 36 3.12 -4.92 -4.32
C GLN A 36 3.88 -4.26 -3.18
N VAL A 37 5.19 -4.46 -3.15
CA VAL A 37 6.08 -3.65 -2.34
C VAL A 37 6.02 -2.28 -3.00
N SER A 38 5.02 -1.48 -2.63
CA SER A 38 5.01 -0.09 -3.02
C SER A 38 6.21 0.54 -2.33
N GLU A 39 7.04 1.25 -3.09
CA GLU A 39 8.16 2.03 -2.58
C GLU A 39 7.71 3.01 -1.47
N TYR A 40 6.42 3.37 -1.51
CA TYR A 40 5.76 4.24 -0.55
C TYR A 40 4.74 3.48 0.30
N VAL A 41 4.67 3.79 1.59
CA VAL A 41 3.72 3.22 2.54
C VAL A 41 3.05 4.30 3.36
N THR A 42 1.81 4.07 3.78
CA THR A 42 1.16 4.88 4.81
C THR A 42 1.40 4.25 6.17
N LEU A 43 1.78 5.06 7.15
CA LEU A 43 1.91 4.62 8.54
C LEU A 43 0.60 4.86 9.29
N SER A 44 0.51 4.30 10.51
CA SER A 44 -0.61 4.57 11.41
C SER A 44 -0.80 6.08 11.61
N SER A 45 -2.04 6.55 11.62
CA SER A 45 -2.38 7.95 11.89
C SER A 45 -1.98 8.43 13.29
N SER A 46 -1.55 7.53 14.18
CA SER A 46 -1.00 7.83 15.51
C SER A 46 0.48 8.23 15.48
N LEU A 47 1.16 8.06 14.35
CA LEU A 47 2.57 8.40 14.18
C LEU A 47 2.70 9.78 13.51
N SER A 48 3.56 10.62 14.07
CA SER A 48 3.79 11.99 13.58
C SER A 48 4.96 12.11 12.62
N THR A 49 5.77 11.06 12.47
CA THR A 49 6.96 11.05 11.61
C THR A 49 7.18 9.68 10.98
N CYS A 50 7.82 9.68 9.80
CA CYS A 50 8.37 8.44 9.25
C CYS A 50 9.64 8.05 10.01
N PRO A 51 10.05 6.76 9.98
CA PRO A 51 11.37 6.36 10.45
C PRO A 51 12.47 7.17 9.77
N PHE A 52 13.54 7.46 10.52
CA PHE A 52 14.69 8.22 10.04
C PHE A 52 15.20 7.71 8.68
N GLY A 53 15.36 8.63 7.73
CA GLY A 53 15.83 8.35 6.37
C GLY A 53 14.76 7.83 5.42
N ARG A 54 13.49 7.85 5.83
CA ARG A 54 12.32 7.46 4.99
C ARG A 54 11.31 8.58 4.82
N GLU A 55 11.62 9.76 5.34
CA GLU A 55 10.81 10.95 5.18
C GLU A 55 10.83 11.40 3.71
N ILE A 56 9.65 11.60 3.14
CA ILE A 56 9.52 12.21 1.82
C ILE A 56 9.57 13.72 2.00
N MET A 57 10.66 14.33 1.54
CA MET A 57 10.97 15.74 1.77
C MET A 57 10.71 16.63 0.57
N THR A 58 10.45 16.06 -0.61
CA THR A 58 10.28 16.85 -1.84
C THR A 58 8.85 16.78 -2.36
N LYS A 59 8.38 17.89 -2.95
CA LYS A 59 7.06 17.97 -3.62
C LYS A 59 6.92 16.90 -4.71
N LYS A 60 7.99 16.70 -5.48
CA LYS A 60 8.02 15.74 -6.59
C LYS A 60 7.81 14.32 -6.09
N GLU A 61 8.54 13.91 -5.06
CA GLU A 61 8.44 12.56 -4.49
C GLU A 61 7.11 12.35 -3.77
N CYS A 62 6.58 13.36 -3.06
CA CYS A 62 5.28 13.28 -2.41
C CYS A 62 4.13 13.10 -3.43
N LYS A 63 4.25 13.76 -4.60
CA LYS A 63 3.30 13.57 -5.72
C LYS A 63 3.35 12.13 -6.26
N VAL A 64 4.55 11.59 -6.50
CA VAL A 64 4.73 10.20 -6.95
C VAL A 64 4.16 9.22 -5.93
N ALA A 65 4.42 9.44 -4.63
CA ALA A 65 3.86 8.63 -3.55
C ALA A 65 2.32 8.62 -3.58
N GLY A 66 1.70 9.76 -3.85
CA GLY A 66 0.26 9.86 -4.08
C GLY A 66 -0.26 9.02 -5.23
N GLU A 67 0.37 9.10 -6.39
CA GLU A 67 -0.05 8.34 -7.57
C GLU A 67 0.04 6.81 -7.35
N VAL A 68 1.09 6.37 -6.64
CA VAL A 68 1.29 4.96 -6.25
C VAL A 68 0.23 4.53 -5.24
N LEU A 69 0.01 5.34 -4.19
CA LEU A 69 -0.94 5.07 -3.11
C LEU A 69 -2.40 5.40 -3.46
N LYS A 70 -2.66 5.89 -4.68
CA LYS A 70 -4.00 6.28 -5.19
C LYS A 70 -4.63 7.46 -4.46
N TYR A 71 -3.81 8.41 -4.02
CA TYR A 71 -4.22 9.73 -3.53
C TYR A 71 -3.99 10.80 -4.59
N LYS A 72 -4.83 11.85 -4.60
CA LYS A 72 -4.59 13.02 -5.45
C LYS A 72 -3.60 13.94 -4.74
N PHE A 73 -2.54 14.30 -5.44
CA PHE A 73 -1.74 15.45 -5.07
C PHE A 73 -2.44 16.69 -5.61
N ASP A 74 -2.79 17.62 -4.73
CA ASP A 74 -3.40 18.88 -5.14
C ASP A 74 -2.24 19.86 -5.44
N ASP A 75 -2.18 20.36 -6.68
CA ASP A 75 -1.01 21.15 -7.15
C ASP A 75 -1.14 22.63 -6.76
N ASN A 76 -2.23 23.00 -6.08
CA ASN A 76 -2.38 24.34 -5.53
C ASN A 76 -1.34 24.56 -4.43
N GLU A 77 -0.59 25.65 -4.48
CA GLU A 77 0.51 25.99 -3.56
C GLU A 77 0.15 26.02 -2.06
N LYS A 78 -1.11 25.78 -1.68
CA LYS A 78 -1.62 25.77 -0.29
C LYS A 78 -1.34 24.48 0.50
N ILE A 79 -0.56 23.55 -0.03
CA ILE A 79 -0.30 22.23 0.61
C ILE A 79 1.18 21.98 0.88
N VAL A 80 2.04 22.94 0.52
CA VAL A 80 3.38 23.04 1.07
C VAL A 80 3.35 24.12 2.13
N GLY A 81 3.78 23.82 3.35
CA GLY A 81 3.77 24.79 4.43
C GLY A 81 4.27 24.22 5.73
N TYR A 82 4.14 25.02 6.79
CA TYR A 82 4.53 24.67 8.15
C TYR A 82 3.31 24.67 9.06
N TRP A 83 2.90 23.48 9.52
CA TRP A 83 1.75 23.32 10.41
C TRP A 83 2.07 22.39 11.59
N ALA A 84 1.81 22.88 12.81
CA ALA A 84 2.11 22.14 14.05
C ALA A 84 1.24 20.89 14.27
N HIS A 85 0.11 20.76 13.56
CA HIS A 85 -0.86 19.68 13.75
C HIS A 85 -0.79 18.60 12.65
N THR A 86 0.17 18.69 11.72
CA THR A 86 0.35 17.71 10.65
C THR A 86 1.71 17.03 10.79
N PRO A 87 1.85 15.76 10.37
CA PRO A 87 3.15 15.09 10.32
C PRO A 87 4.18 15.87 9.51
N TYR A 88 5.46 15.79 9.88
CA TYR A 88 6.56 16.34 9.09
C TYR A 88 6.76 15.51 7.81
N GLY A 89 7.06 16.17 6.69
CA GLY A 89 7.16 15.54 5.37
C GLY A 89 5.79 15.33 4.70
N CYS A 90 5.71 14.35 3.80
CA CYS A 90 4.48 14.06 3.03
C CYS A 90 3.40 13.41 3.93
N PHE A 91 2.20 13.97 3.94
CA PHE A 91 1.10 13.51 4.80
C PHE A 91 -0.25 13.47 4.10
N ILE A 92 -1.16 12.61 4.60
CA ILE A 92 -2.54 12.51 4.12
C ILE A 92 -3.46 13.27 5.08
N ASN A 93 -4.29 14.17 4.54
CA ASN A 93 -5.37 14.75 5.33
C ASN A 93 -6.56 13.80 5.33
N THR A 94 -6.84 13.17 6.47
CA THR A 94 -7.91 12.16 6.61
C THR A 94 -9.32 12.77 6.63
N ALA A 95 -9.49 14.08 6.85
CA ALA A 95 -10.76 14.77 6.69
C ALA A 95 -11.13 14.93 5.21
N ASN A 96 -10.12 15.03 4.34
CA ASN A 96 -10.26 15.07 2.90
C ASN A 96 -9.43 13.94 2.27
N LYS A 97 -9.73 12.66 2.61
CA LYS A 97 -8.99 11.40 2.27
C LYS A 97 -8.52 11.19 0.81
N ILE A 98 -8.75 12.18 -0.03
CA ILE A 98 -8.39 12.25 -1.44
C ILE A 98 -7.12 13.09 -1.64
N ARG A 99 -6.65 13.87 -0.65
CA ARG A 99 -5.55 14.85 -0.81
C ARG A 99 -4.31 14.56 0.03
N LEU A 100 -3.15 14.72 -0.59
CA LEU A 100 -1.82 14.77 0.04
C LEU A 100 -1.31 16.20 0.21
N GLY A 101 -0.54 16.43 1.28
CA GLY A 101 0.21 17.66 1.55
C GLY A 101 1.66 17.36 1.94
N LEU A 102 2.47 18.40 2.04
CA LEU A 102 3.89 18.33 2.37
C LEU A 102 4.22 19.38 3.44
N ASN A 103 4.61 18.94 4.63
CA ASN A 103 4.91 19.81 5.77
C ASN A 103 6.43 19.88 5.99
N HIS A 104 7.09 20.91 5.47
CA HIS A 104 8.50 21.19 5.76
C HIS A 104 8.69 22.70 5.71
N GLU A 105 9.59 23.21 6.55
CA GLU A 105 9.99 24.62 6.58
C GLU A 105 10.57 25.08 5.24
#